data_AF-A0A143XJM3-F1
#
_entry.id   AF-A0A143XJM3-F1
#
_cell.length_a   1.000
_cell.length_b   1.000
_cell.length_c   1.000
_cell.angle_alpha   90.00
_cell.angle_beta   90.00
_cell.angle_gamma   90.00
#
_symmetry.space_group_name_H-M   'P 1'
#
loop_
_entity.id
_entity.type
_entity.pdbx_description
1 polymer ?
#
loop_
_entity_poly.entity_id
_entity_poly.type
_entity_poly.pdbx_seq_one_letter_code
_entity_poly.pdbx_strand_id
1 'polypeptide(L)'
;MPERIKGIGPKYSTAVTPIYKSLSKKFLLNAEFSDTPNTYLIGIDGLTYEKVKVETSLTYDEYHPLMAVGRAVIEFRDSYSFAHITYIKVQQKVQK
;
A
#
# COMPACT_ATOMS: atom_id res chain seq x y z
N MET A 1 11.85 40.92 37.28
CA MET A 1 12.44 39.65 36.80
C MET A 1 11.67 38.52 37.44
N PRO A 2 10.95 37.70 36.65
CA PRO A 2 11.53 36.40 36.33
C PRO A 2 11.45 36.06 34.83
N GLU A 3 12.50 35.41 34.35
CA GLU A 3 12.62 34.89 32.99
C GLU A 3 11.65 33.71 32.78
N ARG A 4 10.78 33.82 31.77
CA ARG A 4 9.99 32.68 31.29
C ARG A 4 10.86 31.85 30.35
N ILE A 5 11.28 30.69 30.82
CA ILE A 5 11.91 29.65 30.00
C ILE A 5 10.94 29.28 28.88
N LYS A 6 11.33 29.59 27.65
CA LYS A 6 10.59 29.31 26.42
C LYS A 6 10.57 27.80 26.22
N GLY A 7 9.48 27.14 26.61
CA GLY A 7 9.24 25.73 26.33
C GLY A 7 9.36 25.49 24.83
N ILE A 8 10.38 24.73 24.44
CA ILE A 8 10.53 24.21 23.08
C ILE A 8 9.42 23.16 22.93
N GLY A 9 8.30 23.56 22.34
CA GLY A 9 7.23 22.63 21.99
C GLY A 9 7.77 21.48 21.13
N PRO A 10 7.15 20.29 21.18
CA PRO A 10 7.61 19.15 20.41
C PRO A 10 7.69 19.55 18.94
N LYS A 11 8.87 19.36 18.33
CA LYS A 11 9.06 19.49 16.89
C LYS A 11 8.13 18.45 16.25
N TYR A 12 6.96 18.88 15.81
CA TYR A 12 6.16 18.08 14.89
C TYR A 12 7.02 17.90 13.65
N SER A 13 7.62 16.71 13.53
CA SER A 13 8.22 16.27 12.28
C SER A 13 7.16 16.47 11.21
N THR A 14 7.42 17.33 10.24
CA THR A 14 6.57 17.51 9.07
C THR A 14 6.37 16.13 8.46
N ALA A 15 5.22 15.50 8.73
CA ALA A 15 4.91 14.18 8.22
C ALA A 15 4.82 14.31 6.70
N VAL A 16 5.87 13.90 6.00
CA VAL A 16 5.89 13.89 4.54
C VAL A 16 4.88 12.82 4.12
N THR A 17 3.71 13.25 3.66
CA THR A 17 2.69 12.32 3.15
C THR A 17 3.30 11.53 1.99
N PRO A 18 3.36 10.19 2.08
CA PRO A 18 3.90 9.38 0.99
C PRO A 18 3.03 9.54 -0.25
N ILE A 19 3.66 9.87 -1.38
CA ILE A 19 2.99 9.99 -2.68
C ILE A 19 3.03 8.62 -3.36
N TYR A 20 1.88 8.17 -3.85
CA TYR A 20 1.75 6.89 -4.56
C TYR A 20 1.32 7.10 -6.02
N LYS A 21 2.03 6.47 -6.95
CA LYS A 21 1.70 6.46 -8.38
C LYS A 21 1.01 5.15 -8.76
N SER A 22 -0.13 5.23 -9.44
CA SER A 22 -0.82 4.04 -9.94
C SER A 22 -0.01 3.36 -11.04
N LEU A 23 0.13 2.03 -10.96
CA LEU A 23 0.78 1.22 -11.97
C LEU A 23 -0.26 0.69 -12.96
N SER A 24 0.11 0.66 -14.25
CA SER A 24 -0.76 0.10 -15.30
C SER A 24 -0.54 -1.41 -15.42
N LYS A 25 -1.55 -2.14 -15.92
CA LYS A 25 -1.42 -3.58 -16.22
C LYS A 25 -0.22 -3.87 -17.14
N LYS A 26 -0.01 -3.04 -18.16
CA LYS A 26 1.14 -3.17 -19.07
C LYS A 26 2.46 -3.04 -18.32
N PHE A 27 2.56 -2.10 -17.38
CA PHE A 27 3.75 -1.97 -16.54
C PHE A 27 3.96 -3.21 -15.67
N LEU A 28 2.91 -3.68 -14.98
CA LEU A 28 3.01 -4.83 -14.06
C LEU A 28 3.49 -6.12 -14.76
N LEU A 29 3.04 -6.37 -15.99
CA LEU A 29 3.40 -7.57 -16.75
C LEU A 29 4.79 -7.50 -17.39
N ASN A 30 5.36 -6.30 -17.53
CA ASN A 30 6.69 -6.08 -18.10
C ASN A 30 7.66 -5.50 -17.07
N ALA A 31 7.30 -5.55 -15.78
CA ALA A 31 8.17 -5.08 -14.73
C ALA A 31 9.37 -6.02 -14.61
N GLU A 32 10.54 -5.45 -14.39
CA GLU A 32 11.73 -6.19 -14.01
C GLU A 32 11.85 -6.20 -12.49
N PHE A 33 12.66 -7.12 -11.96
CA PHE A 33 13.04 -7.08 -10.57
C PHE A 33 13.92 -5.86 -10.33
N SER A 34 13.61 -5.07 -9.30
CA SER A 34 14.46 -3.97 -8.88
C SER A 34 15.65 -4.45 -8.07
N ASP A 35 16.76 -3.69 -8.08
CA ASP A 35 17.94 -4.00 -7.25
C ASP A 35 17.71 -3.75 -5.76
N THR A 36 16.78 -2.84 -5.44
CA THR A 36 16.38 -2.48 -4.07
C THR A 36 14.87 -2.63 -3.92
N PRO A 37 14.37 -2.95 -2.72
CA PRO A 37 12.94 -3.10 -2.50
C PRO A 37 12.20 -1.78 -2.71
N ASN A 38 11.07 -1.87 -3.40
CA ASN A 38 10.14 -0.76 -3.61
C ASN A 38 8.90 -0.96 -2.75
N THR A 39 8.36 0.14 -2.22
CA THR A 39 7.11 0.10 -1.47
C THR A 39 5.92 0.15 -2.43
N TYR A 40 5.06 -0.86 -2.38
CA TYR A 40 3.82 -0.97 -3.14
C TYR A 40 2.60 -0.94 -2.23
N LEU A 41 1.61 -0.13 -2.58
CA LEU A 41 0.28 -0.13 -1.98
C LEU A 41 -0.67 -0.93 -2.87
N ILE A 42 -1.21 -2.02 -2.32
CA ILE A 42 -2.15 -2.90 -3.01
C ILE A 42 -3.53 -2.71 -2.39
N GLY A 43 -4.49 -2.27 -3.19
CA GLY A 43 -5.90 -2.28 -2.86
C GLY A 43 -6.58 -3.47 -3.52
N ILE A 44 -7.38 -4.23 -2.77
CA ILE A 44 -8.21 -5.32 -3.32
C ILE A 44 -9.65 -5.07 -2.92
N ASP A 45 -10.53 -5.01 -3.92
CA ASP A 45 -11.97 -5.05 -3.75
C ASP A 45 -12.46 -6.47 -4.04
N GLY A 46 -13.44 -6.93 -3.28
CA GLY A 46 -14.13 -8.18 -3.55
C GLY A 46 -15.57 -8.20 -3.07
N LEU A 47 -16.23 -9.31 -3.39
CA LEU A 47 -17.62 -9.61 -3.00
C LEU A 47 -17.66 -10.96 -2.31
N THR A 48 -18.29 -11.03 -1.14
CA THR A 48 -18.60 -12.31 -0.49
C THR A 48 -19.72 -13.05 -1.24
N TYR A 49 -19.97 -14.31 -0.88
CA TYR A 49 -21.10 -15.07 -1.42
C TYR A 49 -22.46 -14.36 -1.19
N GLU A 50 -22.60 -13.67 -0.07
CA GLU A 50 -23.78 -12.87 0.30
C GLU A 50 -23.83 -11.51 -0.41
N LYS A 51 -22.94 -11.26 -1.39
CA LYS A 51 -22.80 -10.01 -2.14
C LYS A 51 -22.43 -8.80 -1.28
N VAL A 52 -21.80 -9.04 -0.13
CA VAL A 52 -21.25 -7.96 0.71
C VAL A 52 -19.91 -7.52 0.12
N LYS A 53 -19.73 -6.20 -0.04
CA LYS A 53 -18.45 -5.63 -0.47
C LYS A 53 -17.43 -5.75 0.65
N VAL A 54 -16.25 -6.25 0.31
CA VAL A 54 -15.07 -6.29 1.19
C VAL A 54 -13.91 -5.61 0.48
N GLU A 55 -13.09 -4.91 1.25
CA GLU A 55 -12.00 -4.11 0.72
C GLU A 55 -10.83 -4.13 1.70
N THR A 56 -9.63 -4.29 1.15
CA THR A 56 -8.38 -4.19 1.92
C THR A 56 -7.38 -3.31 1.19
N SER A 57 -6.55 -2.62 1.95
CA SER A 57 -5.44 -1.83 1.41
C SER A 57 -4.20 -2.07 2.26
N LEU A 58 -3.19 -2.68 1.65
CA LEU A 58 -2.00 -3.18 2.35
C LEU A 58 -0.74 -2.71 1.62
N THR A 59 0.30 -2.43 2.40
CA THR A 59 1.58 -1.95 1.89
C THR A 59 2.64 -3.04 2.02
N TYR A 60 3.44 -3.22 0.97
CA TYR A 60 4.49 -4.24 0.90
C TYR A 60 5.77 -3.64 0.35
N ASP A 61 6.91 -3.96 0.96
CA ASP A 61 8.22 -3.70 0.40
C ASP A 61 8.68 -4.94 -0.36
N GLU A 62 8.79 -4.83 -1.69
CA GLU A 62 9.07 -5.96 -2.57
C GLU A 62 10.00 -5.56 -3.72
N TYR A 63 10.72 -6.53 -4.27
CA TYR A 63 11.58 -6.34 -5.45
C TYR A 63 10.82 -6.38 -6.78
N HIS A 64 9.57 -6.87 -6.77
CA HIS A 64 8.74 -6.95 -7.97
C HIS A 64 7.27 -6.68 -7.62
N PRO A 65 6.54 -5.85 -8.39
CA PRO A 65 5.18 -5.45 -8.02
C PRO A 65 4.20 -6.63 -7.99
N LEU A 66 4.38 -7.66 -8.81
CA LEU A 66 3.54 -8.86 -8.76
C LEU A 66 3.78 -9.74 -7.52
N MET A 67 4.93 -9.63 -6.84
CA MET A 67 5.13 -10.29 -5.54
C MET A 67 4.25 -9.65 -4.48
N ALA A 68 4.20 -8.31 -4.46
CA ALA A 68 3.29 -7.58 -3.57
C ALA A 68 1.82 -7.94 -3.84
N VAL A 69 1.43 -8.04 -5.12
CA VAL A 69 0.08 -8.49 -5.50
C VAL A 69 -0.18 -9.92 -5.01
N GLY A 70 0.74 -10.85 -5.23
CA GLY A 70 0.60 -12.25 -4.81
C GLY A 70 0.37 -12.38 -3.31
N ARG A 71 1.18 -11.68 -2.50
CA ARG A 71 1.01 -11.63 -1.04
C ARG A 71 -0.33 -11.03 -0.63
N ALA A 72 -0.70 -9.90 -1.23
CA ALA A 72 -1.98 -9.27 -0.94
C ALA A 72 -3.18 -10.17 -1.26
N VAL A 73 -3.11 -10.94 -2.34
CA VAL A 73 -4.17 -11.90 -2.71
C VAL A 73 -4.27 -13.03 -1.69
N ILE A 74 -3.14 -13.55 -1.21
CA ILE A 74 -3.12 -14.59 -0.16
C ILE A 74 -3.74 -14.04 1.13
N GLU A 75 -3.27 -12.89 1.61
CA GLU A 75 -3.78 -12.27 2.84
C GLU A 75 -5.27 -11.89 2.74
N PHE A 76 -5.72 -11.46 1.56
CA PHE A 76 -7.14 -11.22 1.29
C PHE A 76 -7.97 -12.50 1.35
N ARG A 77 -7.47 -13.61 0.79
CA ARG A 77 -8.16 -14.90 0.81
C ARG A 77 -8.24 -15.49 2.21
N ASP A 78 -7.19 -15.30 3.00
CA ASP A 78 -7.15 -15.74 4.40
C ASP A 78 -8.14 -14.93 5.25
N SER A 79 -8.24 -13.62 5.01
CA SER A 79 -9.16 -12.72 5.73
C SER A 79 -10.62 -12.89 5.30
N TYR A 80 -10.86 -13.15 4.01
CA TYR A 80 -12.17 -13.23 3.40
C TYR A 80 -12.30 -14.54 2.59
N SER A 81 -12.36 -15.65 3.32
CA SER A 81 -12.59 -16.97 2.74
C SER A 81 -13.80 -16.96 1.80
N PHE A 82 -13.63 -17.51 0.60
CA PHE A 82 -14.63 -17.55 -0.48
C PHE A 82 -15.07 -16.21 -1.09
N ALA A 83 -14.47 -15.07 -0.71
CA ALA A 83 -14.73 -13.80 -1.41
C ALA A 83 -14.15 -13.82 -2.83
N HIS A 84 -14.92 -13.35 -3.81
CA HIS A 84 -14.47 -13.17 -5.18
C HIS A 84 -13.81 -11.80 -5.34
N ILE A 85 -12.56 -11.76 -5.80
CA ILE A 85 -11.84 -10.51 -6.09
C ILE A 85 -12.43 -9.88 -7.35
N THR A 86 -12.93 -8.65 -7.23
CA THR A 86 -13.50 -7.89 -8.35
C THR A 86 -12.51 -6.93 -8.97
N TYR A 87 -11.63 -6.35 -8.14
CA TYR A 87 -10.65 -5.38 -8.61
C TYR A 87 -9.38 -5.41 -7.76
N ILE A 88 -8.24 -5.17 -8.42
CA ILE A 88 -6.94 -4.99 -7.76
C ILE A 88 -6.35 -3.68 -8.26
N LYS A 89 -6.07 -2.77 -7.33
CA LYS A 89 -5.34 -1.53 -7.56
C LYS A 89 -3.91 -1.71 -7.09
N VAL A 90 -2.95 -1.38 -7.95
CA VAL A 90 -1.51 -1.43 -7.60
C VAL A 90 -0.93 -0.04 -7.72
N GLN A 91 -0.31 0.45 -6.65
CA GLN A 91 0.39 1.74 -6.65
C GLN A 91 1.79 1.56 -6.09
N GLN A 92 2.75 2.33 -6.57
CA GLN A 92 4.12 2.36 -6.06
C GLN A 92 4.38 3.70 -5.37
N LYS A 93 5.02 3.66 -4.20
CA LYS A 93 5.49 4.86 -3.51
C LYS A 93 6.56 5.55 -4.35
N VAL A 94 6.39 6.85 -4.57
CA VAL A 94 7.38 7.67 -5.25
C VAL A 94 8.45 8.03 -4.24
N GLN A 95 9.67 7.52 -4.41
CA GLN A 95 10.82 7.98 -3.65
C GLN A 95 11.21 9.37 -4.19
N LYS A 96 11.34 10.35 -3.29
CA LYS A 96 11.89 11.68 -3.60
C LYS A 96 13.38 11.69 -3.33
#